data_AF-A0A2C1MI36-F1
#
_entry.id   AF-A0A2C1MI36-F1
#
_cell.length_a   1.000
_cell.length_b   1.000
_cell.length_c   1.000
_cell.angle_alpha   90.00
_cell.angle_beta   90.00
_cell.angle_gamma   90.00
#
_symmetry.space_group_name_H-M   'P 1'
#
loop_
_entity.id
_entity.type
_entity.pdbx_description
1 polymer ?
#
loop_
_entity_poly.entity_id
_entity_poly.type
_entity_poly.pdbx_seq_one_letter_code
_entity_poly.pdbx_strand_id
1 'polypeptide(L)' 'MESLKSLKRNLYLFISMFIYFSIIFTSIFIMDNTFNWLSFILALISLSALVLTILDIKNKNHNIK' A
#
# COMPACT_ATOMS: atom_id res chain seq x y z
N MET A 1 -20.84 3.70 -10.77
CA MET A 1 -20.78 4.39 -9.47
C MET A 1 -20.27 3.48 -8.34
N GLU A 2 -20.62 2.20 -8.29
CA GLU A 2 -20.26 1.28 -7.19
C GLU A 2 -18.75 0.91 -7.13
N SER A 3 -18.09 0.83 -8.28
CA SER A 3 -16.67 0.46 -8.36
C SER A 3 -15.74 1.47 -7.67
N LEU A 4 -16.03 2.77 -7.75
CA LEU A 4 -15.19 3.82 -7.17
C LEU A 4 -15.29 3.85 -5.63
N LYS A 5 -16.48 3.57 -5.07
CA LYS A 5 -16.70 3.51 -3.62
C LYS A 5 -16.03 2.28 -3.00
N SER A 6 -16.09 1.14 -3.70
CA SER A 6 -15.35 -0.08 -3.34
C SER A 6 -13.83 0.13 -3.39
N LEU A 7 -13.34 0.82 -4.44
CA LEU A 7 -11.92 1.11 -4.62
C LEU A 7 -11.36 2.02 -3.51
N LYS A 8 -12.11 3.05 -3.10
CA LYS A 8 -11.75 3.89 -1.94
C LYS A 8 -11.65 3.11 -0.63
N ARG A 9 -12.57 2.16 -0.40
CA ARG A 9 -12.54 1.29 0.78
C ARG A 9 -11.32 0.37 0.77
N ASN A 10 -11.01 -0.23 -0.38
CA ASN A 10 -9.82 -1.06 -0.53
C ASN A 10 -8.53 -0.26 -0.31
N LEU A 11 -8.44 0.98 -0.83
CA LEU A 11 -7.31 1.86 -0.59
C LEU A 11 -7.10 2.14 0.91
N TYR A 12 -8.18 2.37 1.66
CA TYR A 12 -8.12 2.65 3.10
C TYR A 12 -7.63 1.44 3.91
N LEU A 13 -8.12 0.25 3.55
CA LEU A 13 -7.64 -1.02 4.12
C LEU A 13 -6.16 -1.24 3.78
N PHE A 14 -5.77 -0.94 2.54
CA PHE A 14 -4.40 -1.11 2.06
C PHE A 14 -3.41 -0.18 2.78
N ILE A 15 -3.78 1.09 2.97
CA ILE A 15 -3.00 2.07 3.74
C ILE A 15 -2.82 1.61 5.19
N SER A 16 -3.90 1.13 5.82
CA SER A 16 -3.83 0.64 7.21
C SER A 16 -2.89 -0.57 7.32
N MET A 17 -2.96 -1.51 6.37
CA MET A 17 -2.05 -2.65 6.30
C MET A 17 -0.60 -2.20 6.07
N PHE A 18 -0.38 -1.24 5.18
CA PHE A 18 0.95 -0.69 4.87
C PHE A 18 1.61 -0.07 6.11
N ILE A 19 0.85 0.71 6.89
CA ILE A 19 1.34 1.31 8.14
C ILE A 19 1.72 0.22 9.14
N TYR A 20 0.87 -0.79 9.33
CA TYR A 20 1.15 -1.91 10.24
C TYR A 20 2.43 -2.66 9.88
N PHE A 21 2.57 -3.06 8.61
CA PHE A 21 3.78 -3.75 8.14
C PHE A 21 5.02 -2.86 8.20
N SER A 22 4.90 -1.55 7.95
CA SER A 22 6.01 -0.62 8.08
C SER A 22 6.50 -0.50 9.52
N ILE A 23 5.59 -0.40 10.50
CA ILE A 23 5.94 -0.33 11.93
C ILE A 23 6.67 -1.61 12.37
N ILE A 24 6.16 -2.79 11.95
CA ILE A 24 6.82 -4.07 12.26
C ILE A 24 8.20 -4.13 11.63
N PHE A 25 8.32 -3.74 10.35
CA PHE A 25 9.59 -3.73 9.65
C PHE A 25 10.62 -2.82 10.34
N THR A 26 10.23 -1.59 10.68
CA THR A 26 11.08 -0.64 11.40
C THR A 26 11.45 -1.17 12.78
N SER A 27 10.54 -1.82 13.50
CA SER A 27 10.80 -2.40 14.81
C SER A 27 11.83 -3.53 14.74
N ILE A 28 11.68 -4.45 13.78
CA ILE A 28 12.65 -5.55 13.55
C ILE A 28 14.01 -4.98 13.11
N PHE A 29 14.01 -3.99 12.23
CA PHE A 29 15.23 -3.34 11.75
C PHE A 29 16.01 -2.66 12.90
N ILE A 30 15.31 -1.98 13.81
CA ILE A 30 15.92 -1.34 14.99
C ILE A 30 16.40 -2.39 16.01
N MET A 31 15.64 -3.46 16.22
CA MET A 31 15.94 -4.45 17.27
C MET A 31 17.13 -5.35 16.91
N ASP A 32 17.19 -5.84 15.67
CA ASP A 32 18.22 -6.82 15.28
C ASP A 32 19.40 -6.20 14.51
N ASN A 33 19.38 -4.88 14.23
CA ASN A 33 20.35 -4.14 13.41
C ASN A 33 20.76 -4.88 12.10
N THR A 34 19.90 -5.79 11.64
CA THR A 34 20.09 -6.62 10.46
C THR A 34 18.97 -6.29 9.50
N PHE A 35 19.36 -5.96 8.27
CA PHE A 35 18.45 -5.58 7.23
C PHE A 35 17.59 -6.78 6.83
N ASN A 36 16.33 -6.81 7.29
CA ASN A 36 15.40 -7.89 6.95
C ASN A 36 14.85 -7.70 5.54
N TRP A 37 15.55 -8.30 4.57
CA TRP A 37 15.21 -8.27 3.14
C TRP A 37 13.75 -8.65 2.86
N LEU A 38 13.18 -9.59 3.61
CA LEU A 38 11.83 -10.08 3.37
C LEU A 38 10.78 -9.02 3.68
N SER A 39 10.94 -8.32 4.80
CA SER A 39 10.06 -7.22 5.19
C SER A 39 10.26 -5.97 4.31
N PHE A 40 11.49 -5.73 3.83
CA PHE A 40 11.75 -4.66 2.86
C PHE A 40 11.04 -4.92 1.51
N ILE A 41 11.11 -6.14 1.00
CA ILE A 41 10.42 -6.57 -0.23
C ILE A 41 8.90 -6.46 -0.04
N LEU A 42 8.36 -6.88 1.11
CA LEU A 42 6.94 -6.73 1.43
C LEU A 42 6.49 -5.26 1.45
N ALA A 43 7.29 -4.36 2.02
CA ALA A 43 7.01 -2.93 2.00
C ALA A 43 7.01 -2.36 0.57
N LEU A 44 7.98 -2.76 -0.26
CA LEU A 44 8.05 -2.39 -1.69
C LEU A 44 6.84 -2.88 -2.50
N ILE A 45 6.41 -4.13 -2.28
CA ILE A 45 5.22 -4.70 -2.92
C ILE A 45 3.98 -3.92 -2.50
N SER A 46 3.85 -3.59 -1.22
CA SER A 46 2.71 -2.80 -0.74
C SER A 46 2.72 -1.37 -1.30
N LEU A 47 3.88 -0.73 -1.39
CA LEU A 47 4.01 0.61 -1.97
C LEU A 47 3.67 0.63 -3.47
N SER A 48 4.11 -0.39 -4.23
CA SER A 48 3.77 -0.52 -5.65
C SER A 48 2.28 -0.78 -5.89
N ALA A 49 1.64 -1.62 -5.07
CA ALA A 49 0.20 -1.84 -5.13
C ALA A 49 -0.60 -0.56 -4.78
N LEU A 50 -0.10 0.26 -3.85
CA LEU A 50 -0.71 1.55 -3.52
C LEU A 50 -0.63 2.52 -4.73
N VAL A 51 0.53 2.62 -5.38
CA VAL A 51 0.71 3.44 -6.59
C VAL A 51 -0.21 2.98 -7.72
N LEU A 52 -0.32 1.67 -7.97
CA LEU A 52 -1.23 1.11 -8.97
C LEU A 52 -2.70 1.42 -8.64
N THR A 53 -3.09 1.34 -7.37
CA THR A 53 -4.45 1.67 -6.93
C THR A 53 -4.76 3.15 -7.15
N ILE A 54 -3.82 4.05 -6.83
CA ILE A 54 -3.97 5.49 -7.10
C ILE A 54 -4.04 5.77 -8.60
N LEU A 55 -3.20 5.10 -9.40
CA LEU A 55 -3.20 5.24 -10.85
C LEU A 55 -4.54 4.78 -11.45
N ASP A 56 -5.09 3.64 -10.99
CA ASP A 56 -6.39 3.12 -11.45
C ASP A 56 -7.55 4.03 -11.04
N ILE A 57 -7.51 4.63 -9.84
CA ILE A 57 -8.45 5.69 -9.43
C ILE A 57 -8.36 6.89 -10.38
N LYS A 58 -7.15 7.37 -10.67
CA LYS A 58 -6.93 8.52 -11.56
C LYS A 58 -7.42 8.22 -12.99
N ASN A 59 -7.14 7.02 -13.50
CA ASN A 59 -7.52 6.59 -14.84
C ASN A 59 -9.04 6.44 -14.98
N LYS A 60 -9.71 5.85 -13.97
CA LYS A 60 -11.19 5.79 -13.91
C LYS A 60 -11.84 7.16 -13.78
N ASN A 61 -11.18 8.12 -13.14
CA ASN A 61 -11.69 9.49 -13.04
C ASN A 61 -11.53 10.29 -14.34
N HIS A 62 -10.64 9.88 -15.25
CA HIS A 62 -10.46 10.51 -16.57
C HIS A 62 -11.39 9.96 -17.67
N ASN A 63 -11.90 8.72 -17.54
CA ASN A 63 -12.87 8.14 -18.48
C ASN A 63 -14.32 8.64 -18.29
N ILE A 64 -14.54 9.67 -17.47
CA ILE A 64 -15.85 10.33 -17.27
C ILE A 64 -15.87 11.70 -17.99
N LYS A 65 -15.22 11.79 -19.15
CA LYS A 65 -15.38 12.92 -20.07
C LYS A 65 -16.08 12.46 -21.33
#